data_AF-A0AAW3F3G4-F1
#
_entry.id   AF-A0AAW3F3G4-F1
#
_cell.length_a   1.000
_cell.length_b   1.000
_cell.length_c   1.000
_cell.angle_alpha   90.00
_cell.angle_beta   90.00
_cell.angle_gamma   90.00
#
_symmetry.space_group_name_H-M   'P 1'
#
loop_
_entity.id
_entity.type
_entity.pdbx_description
1 polymer ?
#
loop_
_entity_poly.entity_id
_entity_poly.type
_entity_poly.pdbx_seq_one_letter_code
_entity_poly.pdbx_strand_id
1 'polypeptide(L)'
;MKKTWWCVATLAAILLAWGWTYRQQAAEASAKSIHVNIPADDGSRQTFTIAGDLEPIVNTGFFAINRPIPRLEFSSATTCPPGDHLVVMGVPRGPDQAQQAAAGAYRLADQDGFRLYADSAASVSTPIRYRVFDDAFGDTVSVRDAGAWSANYEFEHVVAGRYLFRFLVRKTCGADFREFDRRAARFVDAMIEK
;
A
#
# COMPACT_ATOMS: atom_id res chain seq x y z
N MET A 1 -33.36 7.82 54.79
CA MET A 1 -32.14 7.53 54.00
C MET A 1 -32.47 7.12 52.56
N LYS A 2 -33.24 7.92 51.78
CA LYS A 2 -33.64 7.58 50.39
C LYS A 2 -33.10 8.54 49.31
N LYS A 3 -32.54 9.70 49.71
CA LYS A 3 -32.09 10.75 48.77
C LYS A 3 -30.71 10.51 48.14
N THR A 4 -29.84 9.72 48.77
CA THR A 4 -28.48 9.46 48.29
C THR A 4 -28.41 8.47 47.12
N TRP A 5 -29.37 7.56 47.01
CA TRP A 5 -29.41 6.56 45.93
C TRP A 5 -29.79 7.15 44.56
N TRP A 6 -30.58 8.23 44.54
CA TRP A 6 -30.98 8.88 43.30
C TRP A 6 -29.81 9.64 42.65
N CYS A 7 -28.95 10.30 43.43
CA CYS A 7 -27.82 11.04 42.87
C CYS A 7 -26.77 10.13 42.19
N VAL A 8 -26.53 8.94 42.73
CA VAL A 8 -25.54 7.99 42.18
C VAL A 8 -26.02 7.39 40.85
N ALA A 9 -27.30 7.06 40.75
CA ALA A 9 -27.89 6.54 39.51
C ALA A 9 -27.86 7.58 38.38
N THR A 10 -28.12 8.85 38.67
CA THR A 10 -28.08 9.92 37.67
C THR A 10 -26.65 10.19 37.17
N LEU A 11 -25.66 10.18 38.07
CA LEU A 11 -24.24 10.32 37.68
C LEU A 11 -23.74 9.15 36.83
N ALA A 12 -24.15 7.92 37.16
CA ALA A 12 -23.82 6.75 36.35
C ALA A 12 -24.46 6.80 34.95
N ALA A 13 -25.72 7.24 34.85
CA ALA A 13 -26.41 7.40 33.57
C ALA A 13 -25.77 8.50 32.69
N ILE A 14 -25.32 9.60 33.29
CA ILE A 14 -24.60 10.67 32.58
C ILE A 14 -23.25 10.17 32.07
N LEU A 15 -22.47 9.47 32.89
CA LEU A 15 -21.17 8.92 32.47
C LEU A 15 -21.32 7.87 31.36
N LEU A 16 -22.35 7.02 31.43
CA LEU A 16 -22.66 6.06 30.37
C LEU A 16 -23.08 6.76 29.07
N ALA A 17 -23.94 7.78 29.15
CA ALA A 17 -24.35 8.56 27.99
C ALA A 17 -23.17 9.29 27.34
N TRP A 18 -22.28 9.88 28.14
CA TRP A 18 -21.05 10.52 27.68
C TRP A 18 -20.07 9.52 27.05
N GLY A 19 -19.91 8.33 27.63
CA GLY A 19 -19.12 7.26 27.04
C GLY A 19 -19.70 6.76 25.71
N TRP A 20 -21.02 6.78 25.57
CA TRP A 20 -21.72 6.39 24.34
C TRP A 20 -21.57 7.43 23.22
N THR A 21 -21.76 8.72 23.52
CA THR A 21 -21.55 9.80 22.55
C THR A 21 -20.09 9.91 22.13
N TYR A 22 -19.13 9.73 23.04
CA TYR A 22 -17.71 9.74 22.70
C TYR A 22 -17.35 8.56 21.76
N ARG A 23 -17.93 7.38 22.00
CA ARG A 23 -17.78 6.22 21.09
C ARG A 23 -18.43 6.46 19.74
N GLN A 24 -19.58 7.13 19.68
CA GLN A 24 -20.22 7.47 18.40
C GLN A 24 -19.41 8.51 17.61
N GLN A 25 -18.90 9.56 18.26
CA GLN A 25 -18.02 10.53 17.60
C GLN A 25 -16.72 9.91 17.10
N ALA A 26 -16.11 8.97 17.85
CA ALA A 26 -14.94 8.25 17.39
C ALA A 26 -15.25 7.33 16.19
N ALA A 27 -16.42 6.69 16.18
CA ALA A 27 -16.90 5.87 15.06
C ALA A 27 -17.24 6.73 13.82
N GLU A 28 -17.82 7.91 14.00
CA GLU A 28 -18.10 8.87 12.92
C GLU A 28 -16.81 9.49 12.35
N ALA A 29 -15.80 9.76 13.19
CA ALA A 29 -14.48 10.18 12.73
C ALA A 29 -13.75 9.07 11.95
N SER A 30 -13.96 7.81 12.32
CA SER A 30 -13.53 6.63 11.55
C SER A 30 -14.33 6.44 10.25
N ALA A 31 -15.54 7.00 10.15
CA ALA A 31 -16.41 6.89 8.97
C ALA A 31 -16.13 7.93 7.87
N LYS A 32 -15.27 8.93 8.10
CA LYS A 32 -15.02 9.98 7.10
C LYS A 32 -14.13 9.41 5.98
N SER A 33 -14.71 9.19 4.80
CA SER A 33 -13.96 8.85 3.59
C SER A 33 -13.29 10.08 2.99
N ILE A 34 -12.13 9.87 2.36
CA ILE A 34 -11.40 10.85 1.59
C ILE A 34 -11.43 10.38 0.13
N HIS A 35 -11.95 11.23 -0.75
CA HIS A 35 -12.03 10.94 -2.19
C HIS A 35 -10.85 11.59 -2.91
N VAL A 36 -10.13 10.79 -3.71
CA VAL A 36 -8.98 11.25 -4.49
C VAL A 36 -9.17 10.88 -5.95
N ASN A 37 -8.99 11.85 -6.84
CA ASN A 37 -9.07 11.64 -8.28
C ASN A 37 -7.66 11.60 -8.88
N ILE A 38 -7.31 10.46 -9.47
CA ILE A 38 -6.04 10.27 -10.18
C ILE A 38 -6.32 10.31 -11.69
N PRO A 39 -5.61 11.14 -12.46
CA PRO A 39 -5.76 11.17 -13.91
C PRO A 39 -5.22 9.88 -14.55
N ALA A 40 -5.98 9.36 -15.51
CA ALA A 40 -5.59 8.25 -16.38
C ALA A 40 -5.08 8.77 -17.74
N ASP A 41 -4.43 7.90 -18.51
CA ASP A 41 -3.81 8.27 -19.80
C ASP A 41 -4.83 8.58 -20.89
N ASP A 42 -6.01 7.96 -20.82
CA ASP A 42 -7.15 8.19 -21.71
C ASP A 42 -7.90 9.52 -21.45
N GLY A 43 -7.40 10.32 -20.50
CA GLY A 43 -8.02 11.58 -20.07
C GLY A 43 -9.18 11.41 -19.08
N SER A 44 -9.53 10.17 -18.73
CA SER A 44 -10.47 9.88 -17.65
C SER A 44 -9.82 10.08 -16.28
N ARG A 45 -10.62 9.89 -15.22
CA ARG A 45 -10.15 9.95 -13.84
C ARG A 45 -10.54 8.67 -13.13
N GLN A 46 -9.58 8.08 -12.43
CA GLN A 46 -9.83 7.03 -11.47
C GLN A 46 -10.08 7.66 -10.10
N THR A 47 -11.26 7.41 -9.54
CA THR A 47 -11.62 7.89 -8.20
C THR A 47 -11.34 6.80 -7.17
N PHE A 48 -10.70 7.21 -6.07
CA PHE A 48 -10.39 6.36 -4.92
C PHE A 48 -11.09 6.90 -3.68
N THR A 49 -11.76 6.01 -2.94
CA THR A 49 -12.37 6.25 -1.64
C THR A 49 -11.48 5.63 -0.56
N ILE A 50 -10.78 6.48 0.18
CA ILE A 50 -9.81 6.10 1.20
C ILE A 50 -10.44 6.32 2.58
N ALA A 51 -10.30 5.35 3.49
CA ALA A 51 -10.75 5.55 4.86
C ALA A 51 -9.89 6.64 5.55
N GLY A 52 -10.54 7.62 6.19
CA GLY A 52 -9.84 8.77 6.77
C GLY A 52 -8.95 8.43 7.96
N ASP A 53 -9.21 7.31 8.65
CA ASP A 53 -8.39 6.77 9.73
C ASP A 53 -7.03 6.22 9.23
N LEU A 54 -6.88 5.97 7.92
CA LEU A 54 -5.59 5.69 7.31
C LEU A 54 -4.69 6.93 7.22
N GLU A 55 -5.22 8.12 7.55
CA GLU A 55 -4.51 9.40 7.53
C GLU A 55 -3.70 9.61 6.22
N PRO A 56 -4.33 9.52 5.04
CA PRO A 56 -3.60 9.63 3.78
C PRO A 56 -3.06 11.04 3.56
N ILE A 57 -1.85 11.12 3.04
CA ILE A 57 -1.28 12.35 2.47
C ILE A 57 -1.80 12.44 1.04
N VAL A 58 -2.57 13.47 0.73
CA VAL A 58 -3.20 13.64 -0.59
C VAL A 58 -2.63 14.86 -1.29
N ASN A 59 -2.37 14.72 -2.58
CA ASN A 59 -2.02 15.84 -3.46
C ASN A 59 -2.70 15.66 -4.83
N THR A 60 -2.47 16.60 -5.74
CA THR A 60 -2.94 16.50 -7.12
C THR A 60 -2.27 15.32 -7.81
N GLY A 61 -3.05 14.31 -8.16
CA GLY A 61 -2.60 13.16 -8.95
C GLY A 61 -1.93 12.02 -8.18
N PHE A 62 -1.87 12.10 -6.83
CA PHE A 62 -1.44 10.98 -6.00
C PHE A 62 -1.99 11.04 -4.58
N PHE A 63 -1.95 9.90 -3.90
CA PHE A 63 -2.05 9.82 -2.45
C PHE A 63 -1.03 8.83 -1.89
N ALA A 64 -0.69 8.98 -0.61
CA ALA A 64 0.22 8.09 0.10
C ALA A 64 -0.30 7.77 1.50
N ILE A 65 -0.02 6.57 1.97
CA ILE A 65 -0.24 6.11 3.35
C ILE A 65 1.12 5.67 3.88
N ASN A 66 1.60 6.34 4.94
CA ASN A 66 2.94 6.15 5.51
C ASN A 66 2.86 5.73 6.98
N ARG A 67 2.01 4.74 7.25
CA ARG A 67 1.76 4.17 8.57
C ARG A 67 1.31 2.72 8.39
N PRO A 68 1.36 1.88 9.44
CA PRO A 68 0.79 0.54 9.37
C PRO A 68 -0.64 0.59 8.82
N ILE A 69 -0.89 -0.15 7.73
CA ILE A 69 -2.12 -0.17 6.95
C ILE A 69 -2.90 -1.41 7.37
N PRO A 70 -3.93 -1.28 8.23
CA PRO A 70 -4.71 -2.42 8.65
C PRO A 70 -5.36 -3.08 7.44
N ARG A 71 -5.32 -4.42 7.38
CA ARG A 71 -5.84 -5.27 6.30
C ARG A 71 -4.94 -5.39 5.07
N LEU A 72 -3.81 -4.70 5.01
CA LEU A 72 -2.74 -4.99 4.04
C LEU A 72 -1.72 -5.94 4.67
N GLU A 73 -2.10 -7.22 4.75
CA GLU A 73 -1.26 -8.27 5.35
C GLU A 73 -0.57 -9.07 4.23
N PHE A 74 0.75 -8.98 4.09
CA PHE A 74 1.46 -9.67 3.01
C PHE A 74 1.66 -11.17 3.24
N SER A 75 1.64 -11.60 4.50
CA SER A 75 1.78 -13.00 4.89
C SER A 75 0.91 -13.29 6.12
N SER A 76 0.55 -14.55 6.32
CA SER A 76 -0.05 -15.00 7.58
C SER A 76 0.99 -15.26 8.68
N ALA A 77 2.29 -15.16 8.37
CA ALA A 77 3.35 -15.30 9.35
C ALA A 77 3.32 -14.13 10.33
N THR A 78 3.30 -14.41 11.64
CA THR A 78 3.31 -13.40 12.71
C THR A 78 4.56 -12.52 12.71
N THR A 79 5.62 -12.95 12.03
CA THR A 79 6.87 -12.19 11.84
C THR A 79 6.81 -11.19 10.68
N CYS A 80 5.76 -11.24 9.86
CA CYS A 80 5.53 -10.29 8.79
C CYS A 80 4.54 -9.23 9.27
N PRO A 81 4.99 -7.99 9.50
CA PRO A 81 4.07 -6.93 9.88
C PRO A 81 3.16 -6.54 8.69
N PRO A 82 2.04 -5.85 8.98
CA PRO A 82 1.23 -5.23 7.95
C PRO A 82 2.07 -4.26 7.11
N GLY A 83 1.65 -4.02 5.87
CA GLY A 83 2.27 -2.99 5.03
C GLY A 83 2.20 -1.62 5.72
N ASP A 84 3.28 -0.85 5.66
CA ASP A 84 3.41 0.45 6.33
C ASP A 84 3.67 1.61 5.36
N HIS A 85 3.77 1.32 4.07
CA HIS A 85 3.97 2.28 3.00
C HIS A 85 3.22 1.86 1.74
N LEU A 86 2.35 2.75 1.25
CA LEU A 86 1.66 2.64 -0.03
C LEU A 86 1.56 4.03 -0.65
N VAL A 87 1.89 4.15 -1.94
CA VAL A 87 1.65 5.35 -2.74
C VAL A 87 0.91 4.93 -3.99
N VAL A 88 -0.18 5.63 -4.32
CA VAL A 88 -0.90 5.44 -5.59
C VAL A 88 -0.87 6.76 -6.34
N MET A 89 -0.51 6.71 -7.63
CA MET A 89 -0.33 7.90 -8.47
C MET A 89 -0.73 7.63 -9.91
N GLY A 90 -0.93 8.69 -10.69
CA GLY A 90 -1.08 8.57 -12.14
C GLY A 90 0.20 7.99 -12.76
N VAL A 91 0.07 7.33 -13.90
CA VAL A 91 1.23 6.78 -14.60
C VAL A 91 2.15 7.94 -15.03
N PRO A 92 3.44 7.94 -14.62
CA PRO A 92 4.33 9.04 -14.90
C PRO A 92 4.64 9.12 -16.40
N ARG A 93 4.83 10.34 -16.90
CA ARG A 93 5.33 10.59 -18.26
C ARG A 93 6.84 10.31 -18.30
N GLY A 94 7.22 9.04 -18.30
CA GLY A 94 8.61 8.62 -18.25
C GLY A 94 8.70 7.12 -17.96
N PRO A 95 9.91 6.55 -17.95
CA PRO A 95 10.06 5.14 -17.77
C PRO A 95 9.68 4.73 -16.34
N ASP A 96 8.86 3.68 -16.22
CA ASP A 96 8.62 3.00 -14.94
C ASP A 96 9.89 2.24 -14.48
N GLN A 97 9.88 1.69 -13.26
CA GLN A 97 11.01 0.98 -12.67
C GLN A 97 11.41 -0.26 -13.50
N ALA A 98 10.46 -0.97 -14.10
CA ALA A 98 10.76 -2.11 -14.97
C ALA A 98 11.47 -1.66 -16.26
N GLN A 99 11.00 -0.58 -16.87
CA GLN A 99 11.57 0.03 -18.06
C GLN A 99 12.97 0.61 -17.79
N GLN A 100 13.17 1.25 -16.64
CA GLN A 100 14.48 1.75 -16.21
C GLN A 100 15.47 0.59 -16.02
N ALA A 101 15.05 -0.49 -15.36
CA ALA A 101 15.89 -1.68 -15.21
C ALA A 101 16.23 -2.29 -16.57
N ALA A 102 15.27 -2.39 -17.49
CA ALA A 102 15.49 -2.93 -18.83
C ALA A 102 16.44 -2.10 -19.68
N ALA A 103 16.44 -0.77 -19.50
CA ALA A 103 17.30 0.14 -20.26
C ALA A 103 18.71 0.29 -19.66
N GLY A 104 18.84 0.24 -18.34
CA GLY A 104 20.06 0.64 -17.63
C GLY A 104 20.82 -0.46 -16.90
N ALA A 105 20.19 -1.60 -16.61
CA ALA A 105 20.80 -2.68 -15.82
C ALA A 105 21.22 -3.88 -16.67
N TYR A 106 22.12 -4.70 -16.14
CA TYR A 106 22.56 -5.92 -16.79
C TYR A 106 21.47 -6.99 -16.72
N ARG A 107 21.08 -7.52 -17.87
CA ARG A 107 20.08 -8.60 -17.98
C ARG A 107 20.68 -9.93 -17.53
N LEU A 108 20.06 -10.55 -16.53
CA LEU A 108 20.38 -11.91 -16.10
C LEU A 108 19.43 -12.91 -16.78
N ALA A 109 19.74 -14.20 -16.67
CA ALA A 109 18.84 -15.26 -17.09
C ALA A 109 17.51 -15.18 -16.33
N ASP A 110 16.42 -15.54 -16.99
CA ASP A 110 15.12 -15.64 -16.35
C ASP A 110 15.11 -16.73 -15.30
N GLN A 111 14.36 -16.49 -14.23
CA GLN A 111 14.22 -17.44 -13.13
C GLN A 111 12.79 -17.42 -12.64
N ASP A 112 12.15 -18.59 -12.51
CA ASP A 112 10.80 -18.75 -11.93
C ASP A 112 9.73 -17.83 -12.56
N GLY A 113 9.86 -17.56 -13.86
CA GLY A 113 8.97 -16.65 -14.60
C GLY A 113 9.20 -15.15 -14.31
N PHE A 114 10.34 -14.79 -13.72
CA PHE A 114 10.78 -13.41 -13.54
C PHE A 114 11.86 -13.03 -14.54
N ARG A 115 11.73 -11.83 -15.08
CA ARG A 115 12.77 -11.11 -15.79
C ARG A 115 13.70 -10.46 -14.76
N LEU A 116 14.97 -10.85 -14.76
CA LEU A 116 15.96 -10.45 -13.76
C LEU A 116 16.96 -9.44 -14.32
N TYR A 117 17.18 -8.36 -13.59
CA TYR A 117 18.19 -7.34 -13.91
C TYR A 117 19.06 -7.03 -12.67
N ALA A 118 20.30 -6.62 -12.91
CA ALA A 118 21.22 -6.20 -11.87
C ALA A 118 22.01 -4.95 -12.27
N ASP A 119 22.18 -3.99 -11.36
CA ASP A 119 22.89 -2.72 -11.65
C ASP A 119 24.38 -2.90 -11.99
N SER A 120 24.95 -4.09 -11.77
CA SER A 120 26.30 -4.44 -12.19
C SER A 120 26.39 -5.92 -12.58
N ALA A 121 27.17 -6.21 -13.63
CA ALA A 121 27.53 -7.56 -14.03
C ALA A 121 28.59 -8.18 -13.11
N ALA A 122 29.35 -7.35 -12.38
CA ALA A 122 30.36 -7.80 -11.44
C ALA A 122 29.73 -8.15 -10.10
N SER A 123 30.31 -9.15 -9.42
CA SER A 123 30.05 -9.55 -8.03
C SER A 123 30.42 -8.42 -7.04
N VAL A 124 29.79 -7.25 -7.16
CA VAL A 124 29.74 -6.29 -6.06
C VAL A 124 28.97 -6.97 -4.95
N SER A 125 29.42 -6.89 -3.70
CA SER A 125 28.93 -7.69 -2.58
C SER A 125 27.42 -7.60 -2.32
N THR A 126 26.72 -6.62 -2.91
CA THR A 126 25.25 -6.48 -2.88
C THR A 126 24.75 -5.74 -4.13
N PRO A 127 24.61 -6.40 -5.30
CA PRO A 127 24.06 -5.72 -6.48
C PRO A 127 22.57 -5.47 -6.24
N ILE A 128 22.09 -4.27 -6.55
CA ILE A 128 20.66 -3.99 -6.62
C ILE A 128 20.08 -4.91 -7.68
N ARG A 129 19.04 -5.67 -7.33
CA ARG A 129 18.38 -6.62 -8.23
C ARG A 129 16.95 -6.18 -8.49
N TYR A 130 16.57 -6.19 -9.76
CA TYR A 130 15.19 -6.00 -10.17
C TYR A 130 14.63 -7.36 -10.61
N ARG A 131 13.45 -7.68 -10.10
CA ARG A 131 12.66 -8.83 -10.56
C ARG A 131 11.39 -8.26 -11.16
N VAL A 132 11.18 -8.50 -12.45
CA VAL A 132 10.04 -7.99 -13.18
C VAL A 132 9.18 -9.17 -13.63
N PHE A 133 7.88 -9.09 -13.40
CA PHE A 133 6.92 -10.08 -13.86
C PHE A 133 5.64 -9.38 -14.30
N ASP A 134 4.83 -10.10 -15.06
CA ASP A 134 3.49 -9.66 -15.39
C ASP A 134 2.51 -10.39 -14.47
N ASP A 135 1.50 -9.66 -13.99
CA ASP A 135 0.46 -10.19 -13.14
C ASP A 135 -0.57 -11.02 -13.95
N ALA A 136 -1.71 -11.37 -13.34
CA ALA A 136 -2.73 -12.17 -14.02
C ALA A 136 -3.50 -11.41 -15.12
N PHE A 137 -3.44 -10.07 -15.12
CA PHE A 137 -4.09 -9.19 -16.08
C PHE A 137 -3.12 -8.69 -17.17
N GLY A 138 -1.83 -9.01 -17.03
CA GLY A 138 -0.78 -8.56 -17.95
C GLY A 138 -0.18 -7.21 -17.53
N ASP A 139 -0.53 -6.70 -16.35
CA ASP A 139 0.05 -5.49 -15.78
C ASP A 139 1.48 -5.77 -15.29
N THR A 140 2.37 -4.80 -15.50
CA THR A 140 3.79 -4.98 -15.20
C THR A 140 4.06 -4.69 -13.73
N VAL A 141 4.70 -5.64 -13.06
CA VAL A 141 5.15 -5.52 -11.67
C VAL A 141 6.66 -5.62 -11.61
N SER A 142 7.28 -4.71 -10.89
CA SER A 142 8.71 -4.74 -10.59
C SER A 142 8.97 -4.74 -9.10
N VAL A 143 9.95 -5.56 -8.71
CA VAL A 143 10.44 -5.67 -7.33
C VAL A 143 11.91 -5.31 -7.32
N ARG A 144 12.24 -4.22 -6.65
CA ARG A 144 13.61 -3.78 -6.44
C ARG A 144 14.11 -4.27 -5.07
N ASP A 145 15.22 -4.98 -5.10
CA ASP A 145 15.95 -5.43 -3.94
C ASP A 145 17.27 -4.65 -3.87
N ALA A 146 17.32 -3.63 -3.00
CA ALA A 146 18.51 -2.80 -2.82
C ALA A 146 19.64 -3.48 -2.02
N GLY A 147 19.57 -4.81 -1.82
CA GLY A 147 20.54 -5.55 -1.03
C GLY A 147 20.47 -5.23 0.47
N ALA A 148 21.55 -5.48 1.21
CA ALA A 148 21.56 -5.37 2.67
C ALA A 148 21.32 -3.94 3.22
N TRP A 149 21.44 -2.92 2.38
CA TRP A 149 21.21 -1.52 2.75
C TRP A 149 19.75 -1.19 3.05
N SER A 150 18.82 -1.99 2.52
CA SER A 150 17.39 -1.84 2.79
C SER A 150 16.82 -3.08 3.44
N ALA A 151 16.03 -2.88 4.49
CA ALA A 151 15.24 -3.92 5.13
C ALA A 151 14.01 -4.34 4.30
N ASN A 152 13.74 -3.64 3.18
CA ASN A 152 12.53 -3.79 2.38
C ASN A 152 12.84 -4.18 0.94
N TYR A 153 11.90 -4.89 0.34
CA TYR A 153 11.66 -4.90 -1.09
C TYR A 153 10.79 -3.71 -1.47
N GLU A 154 11.11 -3.06 -2.57
CA GLU A 154 10.33 -1.95 -3.12
C GLU A 154 9.55 -2.47 -4.33
N PHE A 155 8.23 -2.40 -4.28
CA PHE A 155 7.36 -2.81 -5.36
C PHE A 155 6.89 -1.59 -6.15
N GLU A 156 6.77 -1.76 -7.46
CA GLU A 156 5.98 -0.90 -8.32
C GLU A 156 5.12 -1.77 -9.24
N HIS A 157 3.81 -1.54 -9.19
CA HIS A 157 2.82 -2.19 -10.04
C HIS A 157 2.19 -1.12 -10.93
N VAL A 158 2.32 -1.29 -12.25
CA VAL A 158 1.77 -0.37 -13.25
C VAL A 158 0.50 -0.96 -13.84
N VAL A 159 -0.65 -0.34 -13.54
CA VAL A 159 -1.96 -0.70 -14.11
C VAL A 159 -2.13 0.07 -15.41
N ALA A 160 -2.06 -0.63 -16.54
CA ALA A 160 -1.88 -0.03 -17.85
C ALA A 160 -2.92 1.07 -18.16
N GLY A 161 -2.43 2.28 -18.42
CA GLY A 161 -3.23 3.45 -18.78
C GLY A 161 -4.08 4.05 -17.66
N ARG A 162 -4.01 3.54 -16.42
CA ARG A 162 -4.90 3.96 -15.32
C ARG A 162 -4.14 4.66 -14.20
N TYR A 163 -3.28 3.92 -13.51
CA TYR A 163 -2.49 4.39 -12.37
C TYR A 163 -1.32 3.43 -12.15
N LEU A 164 -0.40 3.82 -11.28
CA LEU A 164 0.53 2.89 -10.68
C LEU A 164 0.46 3.01 -9.17
N PHE A 165 0.93 1.97 -8.49
CA PHE A 165 1.14 2.03 -7.06
C PHE A 165 2.46 1.41 -6.66
N ARG A 166 3.03 1.96 -5.58
CA ARG A 166 4.27 1.52 -4.98
C ARG A 166 4.04 1.18 -3.52
N PHE A 167 4.67 0.11 -3.06
CA PHE A 167 4.56 -0.31 -1.68
C PHE A 167 5.85 -1.01 -1.23
N LEU A 168 6.02 -1.10 0.08
CA LEU A 168 7.18 -1.75 0.69
C LEU A 168 6.76 -3.05 1.38
N VAL A 169 7.61 -4.07 1.25
CA VAL A 169 7.48 -5.33 1.99
C VAL A 169 8.79 -5.63 2.69
N ARG A 170 8.74 -5.91 4.00
CA ARG A 170 9.94 -6.29 4.75
C ARG A 170 10.51 -7.60 4.23
N LYS A 171 11.83 -7.69 4.10
CA LYS A 171 12.51 -8.91 3.65
C LYS A 171 12.29 -10.09 4.60
N THR A 172 12.00 -9.82 5.88
CA THR A 172 11.64 -10.83 6.88
C THR A 172 10.30 -11.52 6.59
N CYS A 173 9.47 -10.96 5.71
CA CYS A 173 8.22 -11.60 5.24
C CYS A 173 8.47 -12.74 4.24
N GLY A 174 9.69 -12.88 3.72
CA GLY A 174 10.04 -13.84 2.67
C GLY A 174 9.99 -13.23 1.27
N ALA A 175 9.88 -14.07 0.25
CA ALA A 175 10.03 -13.69 -1.16
C ALA A 175 8.87 -14.17 -2.05
N ASP A 176 7.66 -14.29 -1.50
CA ASP A 176 6.45 -14.63 -2.26
C ASP A 176 5.89 -13.38 -2.98
N PHE A 177 6.68 -12.87 -3.91
CA PHE A 177 6.47 -11.55 -4.51
C PHE A 177 5.13 -11.45 -5.26
N ARG A 178 4.68 -12.53 -5.90
CA ARG A 178 3.39 -12.57 -6.59
C ARG A 178 2.23 -12.49 -5.62
N GLU A 179 2.33 -13.19 -4.48
CA GLU A 179 1.30 -13.10 -3.44
C GLU A 179 1.28 -11.70 -2.81
N PHE A 180 2.44 -11.12 -2.53
CA PHE A 180 2.53 -9.78 -1.94
C PHE A 180 1.87 -8.74 -2.84
N ASP A 181 2.18 -8.77 -4.14
CA ASP A 181 1.57 -7.91 -5.14
C ASP A 181 0.06 -8.12 -5.26
N ARG A 182 -0.39 -9.38 -5.38
CA ARG A 182 -1.82 -9.70 -5.44
C ARG A 182 -2.61 -9.14 -4.26
N ARG A 183 -2.03 -9.12 -3.06
CA ARG A 183 -2.66 -8.56 -1.87
C ARG A 183 -2.68 -7.03 -1.86
N ALA A 184 -1.59 -6.40 -2.29
CA ALA A 184 -1.54 -4.95 -2.48
C ALA A 184 -2.55 -4.49 -3.54
N ALA A 185 -2.59 -5.15 -4.71
CA ALA A 185 -3.54 -4.88 -5.78
C ALA A 185 -4.98 -4.98 -5.28
N ARG A 186 -5.35 -6.07 -4.58
CA ARG A 186 -6.69 -6.22 -3.98
C ARG A 186 -7.02 -5.12 -2.98
N PHE A 187 -6.05 -4.67 -2.19
CA PHE A 187 -6.25 -3.57 -1.25
C PHE A 187 -6.49 -2.25 -1.99
N VAL A 188 -5.72 -1.98 -3.05
CA VAL A 188 -5.89 -0.80 -3.91
C VAL A 188 -7.24 -0.83 -4.64
N ASP A 189 -7.61 -1.97 -5.21
CA ASP A 189 -8.88 -2.19 -5.91
C ASP A 189 -10.09 -1.98 -4.99
N ALA A 190 -9.97 -2.34 -3.71
CA ALA A 190 -11.02 -2.13 -2.73
C ALA A 190 -11.27 -0.64 -2.42
N MET A 191 -10.31 0.24 -2.74
CA MET A 191 -10.48 1.69 -2.63
C MET A 191 -11.07 2.31 -3.90
N ILE A 192 -11.15 1.58 -5.02
CA ILE A 192 -11.67 2.14 -6.28
C ILE A 192 -13.19 2.30 -6.21
N GLU A 193 -13.66 3.51 -6.54
CA GLU A 193 -15.09 3.77 -6.74
C GLU A 193 -15.54 3.14 -8.07
N LYS A 194 -16.63 2.35 -8.01
CA LYS A 194 -17.15 1.56 -9.13
C LYS A 194 -18.25 2.27 -9.89
#